data_AF-A0A163LYJ1-F1
#
_entry.id   AF-A0A163LYJ1-F1
#
_cell.length_a   1.000
_cell.length_b   1.000
_cell.length_c   1.000
_cell.angle_alpha   90.00
_cell.angle_beta   90.00
_cell.angle_gamma   90.00
#
_symmetry.space_group_name_H-M   'P 1'
#
loop_
_entity.id
_entity.type
_entity.pdbx_description
1 polymer ?
#
loop_
_entity_poly.entity_id
_entity_poly.type
_entity_poly.pdbx_seq_one_letter_code
_entity_poly.pdbx_strand_id
1 'polypeptide(L)'
;MRPNQWKRFWKLKIPHGARNFWWRVFLCKLPTRLNLRHINDEPPLCQLCQHDIEDDYHMVFDCRRKKSFWLVARNIAHIKVPMEDIWDILNFRTTTDERTMLRNGDILMVIWRSGPR
;
A
#
# COMPACT_ATOMS: atom_id res chain seq x y z
N MET A 1 -2.77 -15.43 3.98
CA MET A 1 -3.95 -14.89 4.72
C MET A 1 -4.85 -16.04 5.13
N ARG A 2 -5.35 -16.04 6.37
CA ARG A 2 -6.27 -17.08 6.90
C ARG A 2 -7.69 -16.91 6.33
N PRO A 3 -8.51 -17.97 6.22
CA PRO A 3 -9.86 -17.87 5.62
C PRO A 3 -10.76 -16.79 6.24
N ASN A 4 -10.67 -16.58 7.55
CA ASN A 4 -11.47 -15.57 8.26
C ASN A 4 -11.02 -14.13 7.94
N GLN A 5 -9.71 -13.91 7.72
CA GLN A 5 -9.18 -12.62 7.28
C GLN A 5 -9.62 -12.31 5.83
N TRP A 6 -9.63 -13.33 4.95
CA TRP A 6 -10.14 -13.20 3.58
C TRP A 6 -11.60 -12.78 3.55
N LYS A 7 -12.47 -13.50 4.27
CA LYS A 7 -13.90 -13.15 4.37
C LYS A 7 -14.11 -11.73 4.87
N ARG A 8 -13.28 -11.29 5.84
CA ARG A 8 -13.35 -9.93 6.38
C ARG A 8 -12.91 -8.88 5.36
N PHE A 9 -11.80 -9.08 4.66
CA PHE A 9 -11.30 -8.16 3.64
C PHE A 9 -12.31 -7.90 2.53
N TRP A 10 -12.94 -8.94 1.98
CA TRP A 10 -13.93 -8.79 0.91
C TRP A 10 -15.23 -8.12 1.33
N LYS A 11 -15.55 -8.15 2.63
CA LYS A 11 -16.72 -7.45 3.19
C LYS A 11 -16.48 -5.96 3.42
N LEU A 12 -15.23 -5.49 3.42
CA LEU A 12 -14.90 -4.09 3.66
C LEU A 12 -15.59 -3.17 2.65
N LYS A 13 -16.20 -2.11 3.16
CA LYS A 13 -16.87 -1.07 2.37
C LYS A 13 -15.87 -0.03 1.83
N ILE A 14 -14.92 -0.50 1.02
CA ILE A 14 -13.92 0.33 0.33
C ILE A 14 -14.19 0.42 -1.17
N PRO A 15 -13.74 1.49 -1.86
CA PRO A 15 -13.83 1.60 -3.31
C PRO A 15 -13.16 0.41 -4.03
N HIS A 16 -13.67 0.04 -5.20
CA HIS A 16 -13.14 -1.09 -5.99
C HIS A 16 -11.65 -0.92 -6.33
N GLY A 17 -11.21 0.29 -6.65
CA GLY A 17 -9.80 0.59 -6.93
C GLY A 17 -8.90 0.34 -5.72
N ALA A 18 -9.32 0.76 -4.53
CA ALA A 18 -8.61 0.53 -3.28
C ALA A 18 -8.49 -0.96 -2.99
N ARG A 19 -9.59 -1.72 -3.17
CA ARG A 19 -9.60 -3.17 -2.95
C ARG A 19 -8.65 -3.89 -3.90
N ASN A 20 -8.67 -3.56 -5.20
CA ASN A 20 -7.76 -4.17 -6.17
C ASN A 20 -6.29 -3.86 -5.86
N PHE A 21 -5.99 -2.60 -5.54
CA PHE A 21 -4.64 -2.20 -5.20
C PHE A 21 -4.15 -2.92 -3.94
N TRP A 22 -4.93 -2.91 -2.86
CA TRP A 22 -4.59 -3.62 -1.62
C TRP A 22 -4.44 -5.13 -1.87
N TRP A 23 -5.31 -5.73 -2.68
CA TRP A 23 -5.18 -7.14 -3.04
C TRP A 23 -3.84 -7.43 -3.76
N ARG A 24 -3.40 -6.56 -4.66
CA ARG A 24 -2.10 -6.69 -5.32
C ARG A 24 -0.92 -6.47 -4.38
N VAL A 25 -1.02 -5.58 -3.40
CA VAL A 25 -0.02 -5.43 -2.31
C VAL A 25 0.18 -6.77 -1.62
N PHE A 26 -0.92 -7.41 -1.19
CA PHE A 26 -0.86 -8.69 -0.49
C PHE A 26 -0.25 -9.81 -1.35
N LEU A 27 -0.49 -9.80 -2.66
CA LEU A 27 0.07 -10.79 -3.58
C LEU A 27 1.53 -10.52 -3.97
N CYS A 28 2.12 -9.39 -3.54
CA CYS A 28 3.40 -8.89 -4.07
C CYS A 28 3.39 -8.79 -5.61
N LYS A 29 2.30 -8.26 -6.16
CA LYS A 29 2.04 -8.13 -7.61
C LYS A 29 1.74 -6.69 -8.01
N LEU A 30 2.35 -5.72 -7.32
CA LEU A 30 2.25 -4.35 -7.78
C LEU A 30 3.05 -4.15 -9.08
N PRO A 31 2.58 -3.26 -9.99
CA PRO A 31 3.32 -2.93 -11.20
C PRO A 31 4.47 -1.96 -10.90
N THR A 32 5.36 -2.34 -9.99
CA THR A 32 6.54 -1.56 -9.60
C THR A 32 7.59 -1.62 -10.69
N ARG A 33 8.50 -0.63 -10.73
CA ARG A 33 9.61 -0.65 -11.68
C ARG A 33 10.45 -1.93 -11.57
N LEU A 34 10.65 -2.44 -10.36
CA LEU A 34 11.34 -3.72 -10.14
C LEU A 34 10.58 -4.90 -10.77
N ASN A 35 9.25 -4.96 -10.61
CA ASN A 35 8.44 -6.04 -11.19
C ASN A 35 8.30 -5.92 -12.71
N LEU A 36 8.34 -4.71 -13.26
CA LEU A 36 8.20 -4.43 -14.69
C LEU A 36 9.53 -4.46 -15.47
N ARG A 37 10.67 -4.74 -14.83
CA ARG A 37 12.00 -4.78 -15.48
C ARG A 37 12.12 -5.75 -16.67
N HIS A 38 11.21 -6.70 -16.80
CA HIS A 38 11.20 -7.68 -17.89
C HIS A 38 10.51 -7.15 -19.16
N ILE A 39 9.82 -6.00 -19.06
CA ILE A 39 9.19 -5.30 -20.18
C ILE A 39 9.68 -3.85 -20.31
N ASN A 40 10.57 -3.39 -19.43
CA ASN A 40 11.15 -2.06 -19.44
C ASN A 40 12.63 -2.14 -19.03
N ASP A 41 13.52 -1.69 -19.91
CA ASP A 41 14.98 -1.75 -19.72
C ASP A 41 15.54 -0.62 -18.86
N GLU A 42 14.71 0.34 -18.43
CA GLU A 42 15.15 1.41 -17.56
C GLU A 42 15.50 0.89 -16.14
N PRO A 43 16.45 1.53 -15.44
CA PRO A 43 16.76 1.20 -14.05
C PRO A 43 15.50 1.18 -13.18
N PRO A 44 15.39 0.21 -12.24
CA PRO A 44 14.18 0.02 -11.44
C PRO A 44 14.06 1.07 -10.31
N LEU A 45 14.52 2.29 -10.55
CA LEU A 45 14.50 3.38 -9.58
C LEU A 45 13.09 3.96 -9.44
N CYS A 46 12.74 4.36 -8.22
CA CYS A 46 11.46 4.99 -7.94
C CYS A 46 11.34 6.33 -8.67
N GLN A 47 10.23 6.52 -9.40
CA GLN A 47 10.02 7.75 -10.16
C GLN A 47 9.75 8.97 -9.26
N LEU A 48 9.46 8.75 -7.98
CA LEU A 48 9.23 9.82 -7.01
C LEU A 48 10.51 10.31 -6.33
N CYS A 49 11.38 9.42 -5.86
CA CYS A 49 12.62 9.82 -5.19
C CYS A 49 13.85 9.77 -6.11
N GLN A 50 13.79 9.02 -7.21
CA GLN A 50 14.88 8.79 -8.18
C GLN A 50 16.18 8.28 -7.52
N HIS A 51 16.07 7.61 -6.38
CA HIS A 51 17.24 7.20 -5.59
C HIS A 51 17.23 5.70 -5.28
N ASP A 52 16.14 5.20 -4.71
CA ASP A 52 16.03 3.80 -4.30
C ASP A 52 15.30 2.96 -5.35
N ILE A 53 15.51 1.64 -5.28
CA ILE A 53 14.77 0.67 -6.08
C ILE A 53 13.30 0.71 -5.69
N GLU A 54 12.42 0.82 -6.69
CA GLU A 54 10.99 0.74 -6.49
C GLU A 54 10.53 -0.71 -6.48
N ASP A 55 10.48 -1.29 -5.29
CA ASP A 55 9.75 -2.52 -4.99
C ASP A 55 8.37 -2.20 -4.38
N ASP A 56 7.61 -3.24 -4.01
CA ASP A 56 6.25 -3.07 -3.48
C ASP A 56 6.24 -2.30 -2.16
N TYR A 57 7.26 -2.50 -1.31
CA TYR A 57 7.38 -1.79 -0.05
C TYR A 57 7.73 -0.31 -0.26
N HIS A 58 8.63 -0.01 -1.20
CA HIS A 58 9.02 1.34 -1.54
C HIS A 58 7.91 2.12 -2.24
N MET A 59 7.17 1.47 -3.16
CA MET A 59 6.03 2.06 -3.85
C MET A 59 4.92 2.50 -2.88
N VAL A 60 4.69 1.72 -1.82
CA VAL A 60 3.61 1.98 -0.86
C VAL A 60 4.08 2.81 0.33
N PHE A 61 5.24 2.51 0.91
CA PHE A 61 5.69 3.04 2.20
C PHE A 61 7.06 3.72 2.17
N ASP A 62 8.10 3.03 1.69
CA ASP A 62 9.47 3.38 2.07
C ASP A 62 10.00 4.67 1.44
N CYS A 63 9.47 5.03 0.26
CA CYS A 63 9.79 6.28 -0.41
C CYS A 63 9.60 7.49 0.50
N ARG A 64 10.60 8.39 0.57
CA ARG A 64 10.54 9.62 1.40
C ARG A 64 9.26 10.44 1.19
N ARG A 65 8.77 10.52 -0.07
CA ARG A 65 7.51 11.21 -0.39
C ARG A 65 6.29 10.46 0.17
N LYS A 66 6.27 9.12 0.06
CA LYS A 66 5.21 8.28 0.62
C LYS A 66 5.23 8.28 2.14
N LYS A 67 6.40 8.23 2.78
CA LYS A 67 6.53 8.36 4.24
C LYS A 67 5.91 9.66 4.76
N SER A 68 6.25 10.78 4.11
CA SER A 68 5.69 12.09 4.47
C SER A 68 4.17 12.14 4.31
N PHE A 69 3.66 11.54 3.22
CA PHE A 69 2.22 11.40 3.00
C PHE A 69 1.54 10.55 4.08
N TRP A 70 2.08 9.37 4.39
CA TRP A 70 1.54 8.49 5.44
C TRP A 70 1.50 9.16 6.81
N LEU A 71 2.53 9.93 7.17
CA LEU A 71 2.58 10.65 8.44
C LEU A 71 1.39 11.62 8.59
N VAL A 72 1.08 12.36 7.54
CA VAL A 72 -0.05 13.30 7.53
C VAL A 72 -1.39 12.56 7.41
N ALA A 73 -1.49 11.63 6.46
CA ALA A 73 -2.72 10.90 6.15
C ALA A 73 -3.20 10.07 7.35
N ARG A 74 -2.30 9.40 8.07
CA ARG A 74 -2.66 8.64 9.28
C ARG A 74 -3.19 9.54 10.39
N ASN A 75 -2.62 10.74 10.53
CA ASN A 75 -3.04 11.70 11.55
C ASN A 75 -4.45 12.21 11.25
N ILE A 76 -4.70 12.63 10.00
CA ILE A 76 -6.02 13.07 9.52
C ILE A 76 -7.05 11.94 9.63
N ALA A 77 -6.67 10.72 9.24
CA ALA A 77 -7.53 9.56 9.34
C ALA A 77 -7.67 9.04 10.78
N HIS A 78 -7.01 9.63 11.77
CA HIS A 78 -6.96 9.16 13.16
C HIS A 78 -6.60 7.67 13.31
N ILE A 79 -5.63 7.21 12.53
CA ILE A 79 -5.01 5.88 12.67
C ILE A 79 -3.92 5.99 13.73
N LYS A 80 -4.15 5.34 14.89
CA LYS A 80 -3.22 5.38 16.03
C LYS A 80 -2.10 4.35 15.97
N VAL A 81 -2.15 3.45 14.99
CA VAL A 81 -1.16 2.39 14.81
C VAL A 81 0.21 3.02 14.46
N PRO A 82 1.31 2.54 15.06
CA PRO A 82 2.68 2.88 14.64
C PRO A 82 2.87 2.68 13.14
N MET A 83 3.72 3.50 12.52
CA MET A 83 3.84 3.53 11.06
C MET A 83 4.47 2.24 10.51
N GLU A 84 5.43 1.72 11.26
CA GLU A 84 6.12 0.45 11.07
C GLU A 84 5.17 -0.76 11.00
N ASP A 85 4.08 -0.74 11.78
CA ASP A 85 3.12 -1.83 11.85
C ASP A 85 2.09 -1.80 10.70
N ILE A 86 1.94 -0.66 10.00
CA ILE A 86 0.92 -0.53 8.96
C ILE A 86 1.22 -1.49 7.81
N TRP A 87 2.50 -1.69 7.46
CA TRP A 87 2.88 -2.64 6.41
C TRP A 87 2.46 -4.07 6.74
N ASP A 88 2.62 -4.49 7.99
CA ASP A 88 2.21 -5.81 8.46
C ASP A 88 0.69 -5.95 8.50
N ILE A 89 -0.04 -4.88 8.81
CA ILE A 89 -1.51 -4.84 8.70
C ILE A 89 -1.95 -5.01 7.24
N LEU A 90 -1.32 -4.28 6.30
CA LEU A 90 -1.66 -4.38 4.88
C LEU A 90 -1.42 -5.78 4.33
N ASN A 91 -0.37 -6.46 4.83
CA ASN A 91 -0.01 -7.82 4.46
C ASN A 91 -0.71 -8.89 5.31
N PHE A 92 -1.66 -8.51 6.17
CA PHE A 92 -2.40 -9.42 7.05
C PHE A 92 -1.53 -10.29 7.98
N ARG A 93 -0.32 -9.82 8.29
CA ARG A 93 0.59 -10.43 9.28
C ARG A 93 0.14 -10.11 10.70
N THR A 94 -0.42 -8.93 10.90
CA THR A 94 -1.08 -8.48 12.14
C THR A 94 -2.56 -8.19 11.89
N THR A 95 -3.38 -8.31 12.94
CA THR A 95 -4.81 -7.97 12.88
C THR A 95 -5.04 -6.58 13.45
N THR A 96 -6.04 -5.88 12.93
CA THR A 96 -6.50 -4.57 13.43
C THR A 96 -8.03 -4.52 13.39
N ASP A 97 -8.65 -3.44 13.85
CA ASP A 97 -10.10 -3.23 13.80
C ASP A 97 -10.59 -2.78 12.41
N GLU A 98 -11.90 -2.91 12.14
CA GLU A 98 -12.45 -2.63 10.81
C GLU A 98 -12.31 -1.17 10.41
N ARG A 99 -12.42 -0.24 11.37
CA ARG A 99 -12.29 1.19 11.10
C ARG A 99 -10.88 1.52 10.62
N THR A 100 -9.85 0.94 11.25
CA THR A 100 -8.46 1.08 10.80
C THR A 100 -8.26 0.46 9.41
N MET A 101 -8.89 -0.68 9.12
CA MET A 101 -8.84 -1.26 7.79
C MET A 101 -9.47 -0.35 6.72
N LEU A 102 -10.65 0.20 6.98
CA LEU A 102 -11.32 1.11 6.05
C LEU A 102 -10.45 2.33 5.74
N ARG A 103 -9.89 2.96 6.77
CA ARG A 103 -9.01 4.13 6.65
C ARG A 103 -7.73 3.84 5.88
N ASN A 104 -7.11 2.67 6.12
CA ASN A 104 -5.99 2.22 5.31
C ASN A 104 -6.38 2.05 3.83
N GLY A 105 -7.58 1.53 3.56
CA GLY A 105 -8.12 1.43 2.20
C GLY A 105 -8.25 2.79 1.51
N ASP A 106 -8.72 3.81 2.22
CA ASP A 106 -8.84 5.18 1.68
C ASP A 106 -7.46 5.77 1.34
N ILE A 107 -6.49 5.61 2.25
CA ILE A 107 -5.11 6.08 2.03
C ILE A 107 -4.47 5.35 0.84
N LEU A 108 -4.68 4.03 0.74
CA LEU A 108 -4.21 3.22 -0.38
C LEU A 108 -4.83 3.65 -1.72
N MET A 109 -6.10 4.07 -1.74
CA MET A 109 -6.73 4.62 -2.95
C MET A 109 -6.00 5.88 -3.44
N VAL A 110 -5.59 6.77 -2.51
CA VAL A 110 -4.84 7.98 -2.84
C VAL A 110 -3.46 7.61 -3.37
N ILE A 111 -2.74 6.71 -2.70
CA ILE A 111 -1.42 6.23 -3.13
C ILE A 111 -1.48 5.67 -4.56
N TRP A 112 -2.50 4.87 -4.85
CA TRP A 112 -2.70 4.27 -6.17
C TRP A 112 -2.99 5.31 -7.25
N ARG A 113 -3.83 6.31 -6.95
CA ARG A 113 -4.15 7.39 -7.90
C ARG A 113 -3.01 8.35 -8.15
N SER A 114 -2.10 8.49 -7.18
CA SER A 114 -0.92 9.34 -7.27
C SER A 114 0.33 8.60 -7.78
N GLY A 115 0.21 7.31 -8.12
CA GLY A 115 1.28 6.58 -8.78
C GLY A 115 1.43 7.03 -10.24
N PRO A 116 2.66 7.02 -10.78
CA PRO A 116 2.86 7.20 -12.21
C PRO A 116 2.15 6.07 -12.97
N ARG A 117 1.50 6.42 -14.08
CA ARG A 117 0.85 5.46 -14.98
C ARG A 117 1.84 4.92 -15.98
#